data_AF-A0A0L7K404-F1
#
_entry.id   AF-A0A0L7K404-F1
#
_cell.length_a   1.000
_cell.length_b   1.000
_cell.length_c   1.000
_cell.angle_alpha   90.00
_cell.angle_beta   90.00
_cell.angle_gamma   90.00
#
_symmetry.space_group_name_H-M   'P 1'
#
loop_
_entity.id
_entity.type
_entity.pdbx_description
1 polymer ?
#
loop_
_entity_poly.entity_id
_entity_poly.type
_entity_poly.pdbx_seq_one_letter_code
_entity_poly.pdbx_strand_id
1 'polypeptide(L)'
;MANQRRSVSGSAACWRSESRYTELNVNYVTKAPKPEIPKNPLESVYSAPQQKDNGIIYDKKPFKISLEAGKTYHWCLCGRSKSQPLCDGTHKDVFLKISQK
;
A
#
# COMPACT_ATOMS: atom_id res chain seq x y z
N MET A 1 23.69 -66.58 17.82
CA MET A 1 24.41 -65.89 18.90
C MET A 1 23.50 -64.82 19.48
N ALA A 2 23.22 -64.91 20.77
CA ALA A 2 22.30 -64.06 21.50
C ALA A 2 22.75 -62.59 21.53
N ASN A 3 21.80 -61.63 21.56
CA ASN A 3 21.77 -60.64 22.66
C ASN A 3 20.52 -59.73 22.63
N GLN A 4 19.54 -60.08 23.46
CA GLN A 4 19.07 -59.27 24.59
C GLN A 4 18.83 -57.76 24.39
N ARG A 5 17.56 -57.33 24.40
CA ARG A 5 17.15 -56.03 24.98
C ARG A 5 15.79 -56.11 25.69
N ARG A 6 15.93 -56.17 27.02
CA ARG A 6 15.14 -55.61 28.13
C ARG A 6 13.63 -55.38 27.95
N SER A 7 12.91 -55.99 28.87
CA SER A 7 11.53 -55.71 29.25
C SER A 7 11.33 -54.23 29.62
N VAL A 8 10.24 -53.66 29.11
CA VAL A 8 9.62 -52.48 29.73
C VAL A 8 8.15 -52.84 29.96
N SER A 9 7.84 -53.18 31.19
CA SER A 9 6.49 -53.34 31.71
C SER A 9 5.84 -51.97 31.80
N GLY A 10 4.75 -51.75 31.05
CA GLY A 10 3.94 -50.53 31.16
C GLY A 10 2.61 -50.72 30.47
N SER A 11 1.55 -50.89 31.27
CA SER A 11 0.17 -51.22 30.90
C SER A 11 -0.36 -50.47 29.68
N ALA A 12 -0.64 -51.21 28.59
CA ALA A 12 -1.52 -50.76 27.52
C ALA A 12 -2.96 -51.21 27.83
N ALA A 13 -3.69 -50.40 28.59
CA ALA A 13 -5.13 -50.56 28.75
C ALA A 13 -5.82 -50.10 27.46
N CYS A 14 -6.21 -51.06 26.64
CA CYS A 14 -7.09 -50.91 25.50
C CYS A 14 -8.50 -50.56 25.99
N TRP A 15 -9.06 -49.44 25.55
CA TRP A 15 -10.51 -49.20 25.56
C TRP A 15 -10.94 -48.74 24.18
N ARG A 16 -11.60 -49.64 23.45
CA ARG A 16 -12.54 -49.29 22.39
C ARG A 16 -13.70 -48.52 23.03
N SER A 17 -14.04 -47.36 22.49
CA SER A 17 -15.39 -46.79 22.60
C SER A 17 -15.74 -46.10 21.28
N GLU A 18 -16.98 -46.27 20.87
CA GLU A 18 -17.44 -46.08 19.50
C GLU A 18 -17.38 -44.65 18.96
N SER A 19 -16.98 -44.60 17.68
CA SER A 19 -17.46 -43.75 16.60
C SER A 19 -18.58 -42.76 16.95
N ARG A 20 -18.22 -41.52 17.27
CA ARG A 20 -18.99 -40.31 16.89
C ARG A 20 -18.07 -39.09 16.88
N TYR A 21 -17.30 -38.91 15.80
CA TYR A 21 -16.83 -37.58 15.44
C TYR A 21 -17.44 -37.28 14.08
N THR A 22 -18.46 -36.43 14.08
CA THR A 22 -18.99 -35.82 12.86
C THR A 22 -17.81 -35.19 12.12
N GLU A 23 -17.60 -35.61 10.88
CA GLU A 23 -16.58 -35.09 9.98
C GLU A 23 -16.74 -33.57 9.82
N LEU A 24 -16.06 -32.80 10.66
CA LEU A 24 -15.92 -31.37 10.44
C LEU A 24 -14.84 -31.19 9.38
N ASN A 25 -15.27 -30.73 8.21
CA ASN A 25 -14.46 -30.53 7.03
C ASN A 25 -13.42 -29.41 7.30
N VAL A 26 -12.21 -29.78 7.73
CA VAL A 26 -11.13 -28.82 8.02
C VAL A 26 -10.35 -28.58 6.72
N ASN A 27 -10.57 -27.43 6.08
CA ASN A 27 -9.68 -26.96 5.02
C ASN A 27 -8.36 -26.49 5.65
N TYR A 28 -7.31 -27.29 5.54
CA TYR A 28 -5.98 -26.98 6.06
C TYR A 28 -5.34 -25.82 5.28
N VAL A 29 -5.48 -24.60 5.78
CA VAL A 29 -4.63 -23.48 5.36
C VAL A 29 -3.32 -23.59 6.14
N THR A 30 -2.22 -23.90 5.47
CA THR A 30 -0.88 -24.10 6.08
C THR A 30 -0.26 -22.85 6.71
N LYS A 31 -0.98 -21.72 6.73
CA LYS A 31 -0.58 -20.46 7.37
C LYS A 31 -1.74 -19.99 8.24
N ALA A 32 -1.46 -19.64 9.49
CA ALA A 32 -2.45 -19.03 10.37
C ALA A 32 -3.12 -17.83 9.65
N PRO A 33 -4.45 -17.63 9.80
CA PRO A 33 -5.12 -16.47 9.25
C PRO A 33 -4.42 -15.23 9.80
N LYS A 34 -3.95 -14.36 8.90
CA LYS A 34 -3.28 -13.12 9.32
C LYS A 34 -4.26 -12.31 10.14
N PRO A 35 -3.85 -11.72 11.28
CA PRO A 35 -4.70 -10.80 12.01
C PRO A 35 -5.13 -9.68 11.06
N GLU A 36 -6.40 -9.30 11.13
CA GLU A 36 -6.91 -8.19 10.32
C GLU A 36 -6.18 -6.92 10.74
N ILE A 37 -5.35 -6.39 9.85
CA ILE A 37 -4.64 -5.13 10.08
C ILE A 37 -5.70 -4.05 10.20
N PRO A 38 -5.70 -3.23 11.27
CA PRO A 38 -6.66 -2.14 11.40
C PRO A 38 -6.48 -1.19 10.20
N LYS A 39 -7.54 -1.03 9.42
CA LYS A 39 -7.56 -0.07 8.30
C LYS A 39 -7.65 1.33 8.86
N ASN A 40 -6.99 2.28 8.20
CA ASN A 40 -7.07 3.67 8.59
C ASN A 40 -8.48 4.21 8.26
N PRO A 41 -9.29 4.65 9.25
CA PRO A 41 -10.61 5.22 8.98
C PRO A 41 -10.55 6.51 8.14
N LEU A 42 -9.39 7.18 8.10
CA LEU A 42 -9.15 8.38 7.30
C LEU A 42 -8.42 8.09 5.98
N GLU A 43 -8.36 6.81 5.57
CA GLU A 43 -7.73 6.41 4.30
C GLU A 43 -8.31 7.16 3.12
N SER A 44 -9.64 7.35 3.06
CA SER A 44 -10.30 8.10 1.97
C SER A 44 -9.99 9.61 1.96
N VAL A 45 -9.61 10.19 3.11
CA VAL A 45 -9.36 11.64 3.25
C VAL A 45 -7.90 11.99 2.99
N TYR A 46 -6.96 11.14 3.41
CA TYR A 46 -5.51 11.39 3.33
C TYR A 46 -4.77 10.40 2.43
N SER A 47 -5.45 9.83 1.44
CA SER A 47 -4.83 8.89 0.52
C SER A 47 -3.77 9.54 -0.36
N ALA A 48 -2.54 9.55 0.14
CA ALA A 48 -1.33 9.69 -0.67
C ALA A 48 -1.38 8.90 -2.00
N PRO A 49 -1.94 7.67 -2.10
CA PRO A 49 -1.99 6.95 -3.39
C PRO A 49 -2.87 7.60 -4.49
N GLN A 50 -3.68 8.62 -4.19
CA GLN A 50 -4.66 9.17 -5.15
C GLN A 50 -4.32 10.58 -5.67
N GLN A 51 -3.10 11.06 -5.45
CA GLN A 51 -2.70 12.37 -6.01
C GLN A 51 -2.53 12.25 -7.53
N LYS A 52 -3.23 13.09 -8.29
CA LYS A 52 -3.12 13.12 -9.75
C LYS A 52 -1.69 13.48 -10.16
N ASP A 53 -1.10 12.65 -11.03
CA ASP A 53 0.23 12.92 -11.61
C ASP A 53 0.20 14.15 -12.54
N ASN A 54 -0.97 14.40 -13.14
CA ASN A 54 -1.18 15.48 -14.10
C ASN A 54 -1.54 16.80 -13.40
N GLY A 55 -1.05 17.91 -13.96
CA GLY A 55 -1.37 19.27 -13.52
C GLY A 55 -2.85 19.64 -13.69
N ILE A 56 -3.26 20.72 -13.03
CA ILE A 56 -4.62 21.27 -13.17
C ILE A 56 -4.65 22.33 -14.29
N ILE A 57 -5.80 22.51 -14.92
CA ILE A 57 -6.01 23.66 -15.81
C ILE A 57 -6.21 24.88 -14.92
N TYR A 58 -5.33 25.89 -15.04
CA TYR A 58 -5.48 27.15 -14.30
C TYR A 58 -6.58 28.02 -14.92
N ASP A 59 -6.38 28.43 -16.18
CA ASP A 59 -7.35 29.20 -16.95
C ASP A 59 -7.40 28.72 -18.40
N LYS A 60 -8.54 28.95 -19.07
CA LYS A 60 -8.72 28.71 -20.51
C LYS A 60 -8.31 29.91 -21.38
N LYS A 61 -7.92 31.01 -20.74
CA LYS A 61 -7.55 32.28 -21.40
C LYS A 61 -6.04 32.34 -21.61
N PRO A 62 -5.55 32.95 -22.70
CA PRO A 62 -4.12 33.13 -22.91
C PRO A 62 -3.55 34.23 -21.99
N PHE A 63 -2.27 34.10 -21.65
CA PHE A 63 -1.52 35.11 -20.90
C PHE A 63 -0.70 35.99 -21.84
N LYS A 64 -0.78 37.31 -21.67
CA LYS A 64 0.08 38.28 -22.36
C LYS A 64 1.12 38.79 -21.37
N ILE A 65 2.41 38.57 -21.67
CA ILE A 65 3.54 39.02 -20.84
C ILE A 65 4.57 39.72 -21.71
N SER A 66 5.25 40.72 -21.15
CA SER A 66 6.42 41.35 -21.76
C SER A 66 7.67 40.64 -21.23
N LEU A 67 8.53 40.18 -22.13
CA LEU A 67 9.77 39.48 -21.80
C LEU A 67 10.97 40.33 -22.21
N GLU A 68 12.01 40.29 -21.40
CA GLU A 68 13.28 40.96 -21.68
C GLU A 68 14.24 39.96 -22.36
N ALA A 69 14.99 40.45 -23.35
CA ALA A 69 15.96 39.62 -24.06
C ALA A 69 17.09 39.17 -23.12
N GLY A 70 17.53 37.91 -23.27
CA GLY A 70 18.64 37.34 -22.49
C GLY A 70 18.27 36.85 -21.08
N LYS A 71 17.01 36.92 -20.67
CA LYS A 71 16.54 36.33 -19.41
C LYS A 71 15.93 34.95 -19.64
N THR A 72 16.24 34.02 -18.74
CA THR A 72 15.64 32.69 -18.71
C THR A 72 14.34 32.75 -17.91
N TYR A 73 13.25 32.32 -18.54
CA TYR A 73 11.94 32.24 -17.92
C TYR A 73 11.51 30.78 -17.83
N HIS A 74 11.01 30.37 -16.67
CA HIS A 74 10.50 29.03 -16.45
C HIS A 74 8.99 29.00 -16.61
N TRP A 75 8.50 28.22 -17.58
CA TRP A 75 7.07 28.09 -17.82
C TRP A 75 6.41 27.14 -16.82
N CYS A 76 5.21 27.46 -16.35
CA CYS A 76 4.49 26.58 -15.43
C CYS A 76 3.75 25.46 -16.18
N LEU A 77 4.01 24.19 -15.83
CA LEU A 77 3.28 23.02 -16.34
C LEU A 77 2.31 22.41 -15.32
N CYS A 78 2.48 22.69 -14.02
CA CYS A 78 1.69 22.05 -12.97
C CYS A 78 0.31 22.69 -12.74
N GLY A 79 0.12 23.93 -13.22
CA GLY A 79 -1.14 24.66 -13.08
C GLY A 79 -1.46 25.19 -11.69
N ARG A 80 -0.56 24.99 -10.71
CA ARG A 80 -0.75 25.38 -9.30
C ARG A 80 0.12 26.54 -8.85
N SER A 81 0.89 27.13 -9.75
CA SER A 81 1.65 28.34 -9.45
C SER A 81 0.70 29.50 -9.11
N LYS A 82 1.11 30.33 -8.16
CA LYS A 82 0.43 31.60 -7.82
C LYS A 82 0.80 32.72 -8.78
N SER A 83 1.94 32.61 -9.48
CA SER A 83 2.51 33.62 -10.39
C SER A 83 2.40 33.21 -11.86
N GLN A 84 1.25 32.65 -12.26
CA GLN A 84 1.03 32.25 -13.65
C GLN A 84 1.25 33.44 -14.61
N PRO A 85 1.94 33.23 -15.75
CA PRO A 85 2.29 31.96 -16.40
C PRO A 85 3.64 31.34 -16.01
N LEU A 86 4.38 31.97 -15.11
CA LEU A 86 5.74 31.55 -14.74
C LEU A 86 5.72 30.57 -13.56
N CYS A 87 6.76 29.74 -13.49
CA CYS A 87 6.94 28.78 -12.40
C CYS A 87 7.53 29.44 -11.15
N ASP A 88 6.91 29.19 -9.99
CA ASP A 88 7.33 29.63 -8.66
C ASP A 88 7.91 28.50 -7.80
N GLY A 89 8.06 27.29 -8.36
CA GLY A 89 8.55 26.12 -7.62
C GLY A 89 7.48 25.37 -6.82
N THR A 90 6.22 25.80 -6.83
CA THR A 90 5.11 25.12 -6.12
C THR A 90 4.94 23.66 -6.54
N HIS A 91 5.42 23.29 -7.73
CA HIS A 91 5.38 21.89 -8.20
C HIS A 91 6.19 20.92 -7.32
N LYS A 92 7.15 21.39 -6.52
CA LYS A 92 8.00 20.54 -5.67
C LYS A 92 7.46 20.30 -4.28
N ASP A 93 6.32 20.90 -3.94
CA ASP A 93 5.75 20.76 -2.61
C ASP A 93 5.37 19.29 -2.32
N VAL A 94 5.64 18.83 -1.11
CA VAL A 94 5.54 17.42 -0.69
C VAL A 94 4.10 16.90 -0.79
N PHE A 95 3.13 17.81 -0.66
CA PHE A 95 1.71 17.51 -0.80
C PHE A 95 1.24 17.43 -2.26
N LEU A 96 2.14 17.64 -3.22
CA LEU A 96 1.88 17.61 -4.65
C LEU A 96 2.76 16.57 -5.35
N LYS A 97 2.14 15.53 -5.90
CA LYS A 97 2.83 14.57 -6.77
C LYS A 97 2.81 15.03 -8.23
N ILE A 98 3.33 16.22 -8.51
CA ILE A 98 3.37 16.76 -9.89
C ILE A 98 4.82 17.05 -10.26
N SER A 99 5.35 16.32 -11.25
CA SER A 99 6.70 16.56 -11.76
C SER A 99 6.67 17.53 -12.95
N GLN A 100 7.53 18.55 -12.93
CA GLN A 100 7.87 19.30 -14.14
C GLN A 100 9.07 18.56 -14.78
N LYS A 101 8.87 18.02 -15.99
CA LYS A 101 9.94 17.39 -16.78
C LYS A 101 10.94 18.41 -17.30
#